data_AF-W1XAH1-F1
#
_entry.id   AF-W1XAH1-F1
#
_cell.length_a   1.000
_cell.length_b   1.000
_cell.length_c   1.000
_cell.angle_alpha   90.00
_cell.angle_beta   90.00
_cell.angle_gamma   90.00
#
_symmetry.space_group_name_H-M   'P 1'
#
loop_
_entity.id
_entity.type
_entity.pdbx_description
1 polymer ?
#
loop_
_entity_poly.entity_id
_entity_poly.type
_entity_poly.pdbx_seq_one_letter_code
_entity_poly.pdbx_strand_id
1 'polypeptide(L)'
;MAIFNLPMHLFLSWPLDKDLINHVTHGMVIKSLATQQLSPFEVRRWQQELNSPNEQIRQLAIDEIGLMLKRFSLSGWEPILVNKTSRTHKNSVSHHAQFYVSQMLGFIAENYDQALTINDVAEHVKLNANYAMGIFQRVMQLTMKQYITAMRINHVRALLSDTDKSILDIALTAGFRSSSRFYSTFGKYVGMSPQQYRKLSQQRRQTFPG
;
A
#
# COMPACT_ATOMS: atom_id res chain seq x y z
N MET A 1 17.85 -10.30 -0.62
CA MET A 1 16.39 -10.11 -0.53
C MET A 1 16.13 -8.62 -0.61
N ALA A 2 15.25 -8.18 -1.51
CA ALA A 2 14.86 -6.77 -1.63
C ALA A 2 13.36 -6.64 -1.33
N ILE A 3 12.97 -5.50 -0.77
CA ILE A 3 11.58 -5.23 -0.38
C ILE A 3 11.16 -3.93 -1.08
N PHE A 4 10.11 -4.01 -1.89
CA PHE A 4 9.51 -2.87 -2.57
C PHE A 4 8.16 -2.54 -1.93
N ASN A 5 7.95 -1.27 -1.57
CA ASN A 5 6.67 -0.78 -1.08
C ASN A 5 5.92 -0.12 -2.23
N LEU A 6 5.04 -0.89 -2.87
CA LEU A 6 4.24 -0.41 -4.00
C LEU A 6 2.84 -0.01 -3.53
N PRO A 7 2.31 1.14 -3.98
CA PRO A 7 0.91 1.46 -3.77
C PRO A 7 0.00 0.38 -4.37
N MET A 8 -0.89 -0.17 -3.53
CA MET A 8 -1.79 -1.26 -3.94
C MET A 8 -2.70 -0.89 -5.12
N HIS A 9 -3.09 0.39 -5.26
CA HIS A 9 -3.89 0.81 -6.41
C HIS A 9 -3.15 0.61 -7.75
N LEU A 10 -1.84 0.88 -7.78
CA LEU A 10 -1.00 0.69 -8.96
C LEU A 10 -0.86 -0.78 -9.29
N PHE A 11 -0.54 -1.61 -8.29
CA PHE A 11 -0.43 -3.06 -8.47
C PHE A 11 -1.72 -3.68 -9.04
N LEU A 12 -2.89 -3.29 -8.52
CA LEU A 12 -4.19 -3.78 -9.00
C LEU A 12 -4.59 -3.20 -10.35
N SER A 13 -4.03 -2.05 -10.76
CA SER A 13 -4.28 -1.44 -12.07
C SER A 13 -3.45 -2.05 -13.19
N TRP A 14 -2.35 -2.74 -12.85
CA TRP A 14 -1.46 -3.30 -13.84
C TRP A 14 -2.11 -4.47 -14.59
N PRO A 15 -1.81 -4.64 -15.90
CA PRO A 15 -2.36 -5.72 -16.72
C PRO A 15 -1.65 -7.05 -16.41
N LEU A 16 -1.86 -7.57 -15.20
CA LEU A 16 -1.31 -8.84 -14.72
C LEU A 16 -2.39 -9.93 -14.72
N ASP A 17 -1.93 -11.19 -14.75
CA ASP A 17 -2.83 -12.34 -14.65
C ASP A 17 -3.64 -12.33 -13.33
N LYS A 18 -4.90 -12.81 -13.42
CA LYS A 18 -5.85 -12.78 -12.30
C LYS A 18 -5.39 -13.65 -11.15
N ASP A 19 -4.88 -14.83 -11.48
CA ASP A 19 -4.42 -15.76 -10.45
C ASP A 19 -3.20 -15.15 -9.77
N LEU A 20 -2.29 -14.50 -10.49
CA LEU A 20 -1.14 -13.83 -9.89
C LEU A 20 -1.57 -12.76 -8.88
N ILE A 21 -2.42 -11.83 -9.31
CA ILE A 21 -2.92 -10.76 -8.44
C ILE A 21 -3.57 -11.36 -7.20
N ASN A 22 -4.45 -12.35 -7.39
CA ASN A 22 -5.17 -13.01 -6.31
C ASN A 22 -4.21 -13.71 -5.34
N HIS A 23 -3.21 -14.41 -5.84
CA HIS A 23 -2.24 -15.10 -5.00
C HIS A 23 -1.43 -14.10 -4.17
N VAL A 24 -0.95 -13.02 -4.79
CA VAL A 24 -0.17 -11.98 -4.09
C VAL A 24 -1.02 -11.24 -3.06
N THR A 25 -2.25 -10.84 -3.39
CA THR A 25 -3.12 -10.11 -2.45
C THR A 25 -3.57 -10.95 -1.26
N HIS A 26 -3.57 -12.29 -1.41
CA HIS A 26 -3.87 -13.23 -0.33
C HIS A 26 -2.60 -13.69 0.41
N GLY A 27 -1.46 -13.04 0.18
CA GLY A 27 -0.21 -13.30 0.91
C GLY A 27 0.52 -14.58 0.47
N MET A 28 0.20 -15.14 -0.69
CA MET A 28 0.93 -16.28 -1.23
C MET A 28 2.25 -15.84 -1.86
N VAL A 29 3.28 -16.65 -1.65
CA VAL A 29 4.58 -16.45 -2.27
C VAL A 29 4.56 -17.11 -3.65
N ILE A 30 4.92 -16.37 -4.68
CA ILE A 30 4.99 -16.84 -6.06
C ILE A 30 6.45 -16.91 -6.52
N LYS A 31 6.74 -17.85 -7.43
CA LYS A 31 8.06 -18.05 -8.02
C LYS A 31 7.98 -18.01 -9.54
N SER A 32 8.93 -17.33 -10.16
CA SER A 32 9.09 -17.31 -11.63
C SER A 32 9.54 -18.69 -12.10
N LEU A 33 8.94 -19.18 -13.20
CA LEU A 33 9.44 -20.35 -13.92
C LEU A 33 10.61 -19.98 -14.83
N ALA A 34 10.69 -18.72 -15.27
CA ALA A 34 11.83 -18.21 -16.04
C ALA A 34 13.03 -17.95 -15.13
N THR A 35 14.19 -18.50 -15.52
CA THR A 35 15.49 -18.21 -14.92
C THR A 35 16.00 -16.85 -15.39
N GLN A 36 16.62 -16.08 -14.49
CA GLN A 36 17.31 -14.80 -14.77
C GLN A 36 16.45 -13.57 -15.15
N GLN A 37 15.22 -13.45 -14.67
CA GLN A 37 14.41 -12.25 -14.98
C GLN A 37 14.89 -10.95 -14.31
N LEU A 38 15.72 -11.05 -13.26
CA LEU A 38 16.10 -9.90 -12.44
C LEU A 38 17.57 -9.96 -12.06
N SER A 39 18.28 -8.87 -12.34
CA SER A 39 19.62 -8.64 -11.83
C SER A 39 19.58 -7.96 -10.45
N PRO A 40 20.51 -8.30 -9.52
CA PRO A 40 20.69 -7.55 -8.29
C PRO A 40 20.98 -6.06 -8.50
N PHE A 41 21.44 -5.66 -9.69
CA PHE A 41 21.64 -4.27 -10.04
C PHE A 41 20.31 -3.53 -10.23
N GLU A 42 19.41 -4.07 -11.05
CA GLU A 42 18.09 -3.47 -11.34
C GLU A 42 17.27 -3.32 -10.07
N VAL A 43 17.28 -4.36 -9.24
CA VAL A 43 16.58 -4.37 -7.95
C VAL A 43 17.08 -3.26 -7.02
N ARG A 44 18.39 -3.02 -6.98
CA ARG A 44 18.98 -1.93 -6.17
C ARG A 44 18.65 -0.56 -6.75
N ARG A 45 18.69 -0.42 -8.08
CA ARG A 45 18.33 0.82 -8.76
C ARG A 45 16.88 1.22 -8.46
N TRP A 46 15.92 0.32 -8.67
CA TRP A 46 14.51 0.59 -8.34
C TRP A 46 14.30 0.94 -6.87
N GLN A 47 15.03 0.29 -5.95
CA GLN A 47 14.94 0.61 -4.54
C GLN A 47 15.42 2.05 -4.24
N GLN A 48 16.46 2.53 -4.91
CA GLN A 48 16.93 3.90 -4.79
C GLN A 48 15.96 4.89 -5.45
N GLU A 49 15.50 4.58 -6.67
CA GLU A 49 14.60 5.42 -7.45
C GLU A 49 13.23 5.60 -6.80
N LEU A 50 12.66 4.56 -6.17
CA LEU A 50 11.41 4.65 -5.42
C LEU A 50 11.50 5.60 -4.21
N ASN A 51 12.68 5.76 -3.62
CA ASN A 51 12.93 6.68 -2.51
C ASN A 51 13.41 8.06 -2.99
N SER A 52 13.48 8.29 -4.30
CA SER A 52 13.94 9.56 -4.86
C SER A 52 12.96 10.69 -4.54
N PRO A 53 13.44 11.90 -4.22
CA PRO A 53 12.58 13.07 -4.07
C PRO A 53 11.90 13.46 -5.39
N ASN A 54 12.48 13.09 -6.55
CA ASN A 54 11.93 13.39 -7.87
C ASN A 54 10.79 12.42 -8.21
N GLU A 55 9.59 12.96 -8.42
CA GLU A 55 8.38 12.22 -8.76
C GLU A 55 8.47 11.48 -10.09
N GLN A 56 9.09 12.07 -11.11
CA GLN A 56 9.24 11.45 -12.42
C GLN A 56 10.12 10.20 -12.33
N ILE A 57 11.19 10.25 -11.52
CA ILE A 57 12.07 9.10 -11.28
C ILE A 57 11.32 7.98 -10.53
N ARG A 58 10.51 8.33 -9.53
CA ARG A 58 9.67 7.34 -8.84
C ARG A 58 8.70 6.67 -9.81
N GLN A 59 8.06 7.45 -10.68
CA GLN A 59 7.13 6.92 -11.67
C GLN A 59 7.80 5.98 -12.66
N LEU A 60 8.99 6.33 -13.16
CA LEU A 60 9.78 5.43 -14.03
C LEU A 60 10.07 4.09 -13.34
N ALA A 61 10.50 4.10 -12.08
CA ALA A 61 10.74 2.87 -11.33
C ALA A 61 9.46 2.03 -11.18
N ILE A 62 8.32 2.67 -10.90
CA ILE A 62 7.02 2.02 -10.83
C ILE A 62 6.65 1.37 -12.17
N ASP A 63 6.81 2.10 -13.28
CA ASP A 63 6.49 1.60 -14.62
C ASP A 63 7.38 0.42 -15.01
N GLU A 64 8.68 0.50 -14.71
CA GLU A 64 9.63 -0.59 -14.94
C GLU A 64 9.28 -1.84 -14.12
N ILE A 65 8.94 -1.68 -12.83
CA ILE A 65 8.48 -2.79 -11.98
C ILE A 65 7.19 -3.40 -12.54
N GLY A 66 6.24 -2.57 -12.99
CA GLY A 66 5.01 -3.02 -13.62
C GLY A 66 5.27 -3.82 -14.90
N LEU A 67 6.17 -3.34 -15.76
CA LEU A 67 6.61 -4.05 -16.96
C LEU A 67 7.33 -5.36 -16.64
N MET A 68 8.15 -5.38 -15.59
CA MET A 68 8.80 -6.60 -15.12
C MET A 68 7.78 -7.63 -14.65
N LEU A 69 6.80 -7.23 -13.82
CA LEU A 69 5.75 -8.13 -13.36
C LEU A 69 4.88 -8.63 -14.51
N LYS A 70 4.67 -7.80 -15.55
CA LYS A 70 4.00 -8.22 -16.78
C LYS A 70 4.80 -9.30 -17.53
N ARG A 71 6.12 -9.11 -17.68
CA ARG A 71 7.00 -10.14 -18.27
C ARG A 71 6.99 -11.42 -17.45
N PHE A 72 7.03 -11.30 -16.12
CA PHE A 72 6.90 -12.43 -15.19
C PHE A 72 5.58 -13.18 -15.41
N SER A 73 4.47 -12.45 -15.49
CA SER A 73 3.14 -13.03 -15.72
C SER A 73 3.07 -13.80 -17.05
N LEU A 74 3.75 -13.32 -18.09
CA LEU A 74 3.80 -13.97 -19.41
C LEU A 74 4.77 -15.15 -19.49
N SER A 75 5.82 -15.14 -18.66
CA SER A 75 6.86 -16.17 -18.66
C SER A 75 6.51 -17.39 -17.81
N GLY A 76 5.37 -17.35 -17.13
CA GLY A 76 4.88 -18.41 -16.27
C GLY A 76 5.42 -18.33 -14.84
N TRP A 77 4.56 -18.67 -13.89
CA TRP A 77 4.88 -18.65 -12.46
C TRP A 77 4.19 -19.81 -11.74
N GLU A 78 4.76 -20.21 -10.61
CA GLU A 78 4.22 -21.25 -9.73
C GLU A 78 4.06 -20.71 -8.30
N PRO A 79 2.97 -21.01 -7.59
CA PRO A 79 2.85 -20.69 -6.18
C PRO A 79 3.80 -21.58 -5.35
N ILE A 80 4.63 -20.96 -4.50
CA ILE A 80 5.38 -21.70 -3.49
C ILE A 80 4.41 -22.00 -2.35
N LEU A 81 4.06 -23.28 -2.17
CA LEU A 81 3.19 -23.72 -1.09
C LEU A 81 3.86 -23.47 0.26
N VAL A 82 3.52 -22.36 0.91
CA VAL A 82 3.74 -22.18 2.34
C VAL A 82 2.58 -22.87 3.06
N ASN A 83 2.90 -23.99 3.71
CA ASN A 83 2.02 -24.91 4.46
C ASN A 83 0.57 -24.48 4.77
N LYS A 84 -0.36 -25.28 4.23
CA LYS A 84 -1.72 -25.64 4.70
C LYS A 84 -2.32 -24.81 5.85
N THR A 85 -3.02 -23.72 5.53
CA THR A 85 -4.28 -23.34 6.21
C THR A 85 -5.20 -22.53 5.30
N SER A 86 -5.40 -22.92 4.03
CA SER A 86 -6.51 -22.34 3.25
C SER A 86 -7.04 -23.36 2.25
N ARG A 87 -8.11 -24.02 2.69
CA ARG A 87 -9.04 -24.80 1.88
C ARG A 87 -9.52 -23.95 0.69
N THR A 88 -9.40 -24.48 -0.52
CA THR A 88 -10.34 -24.27 -1.64
C THR A 88 -11.03 -22.90 -1.71
N HIS A 89 -10.41 -21.89 -2.32
CA HIS A 89 -11.14 -20.70 -2.75
C HIS A 89 -11.48 -20.78 -4.24
N LYS A 90 -12.68 -21.32 -4.51
CA LYS A 90 -13.45 -21.12 -5.76
C LYS A 90 -13.93 -19.67 -5.97
N ASN A 91 -13.35 -18.69 -5.27
CA ASN A 91 -13.68 -17.28 -5.39
C ASN A 91 -12.50 -16.54 -6.01
N SER A 92 -12.25 -16.79 -7.30
CA SER A 92 -11.45 -15.83 -8.06
C SER A 92 -12.17 -14.49 -8.00
N VAL A 93 -11.49 -13.45 -7.51
CA VAL A 93 -12.04 -12.10 -7.47
C VAL A 93 -12.39 -11.70 -8.90
N SER A 94 -13.64 -11.28 -9.15
CA SER A 94 -14.04 -10.89 -10.51
C SER A 94 -13.23 -9.67 -10.97
N HIS A 95 -12.91 -9.60 -12.26
CA HIS A 95 -12.26 -8.42 -12.85
C HIS A 95 -13.02 -7.13 -12.54
N HIS A 96 -14.36 -7.23 -12.47
CA HIS A 96 -15.20 -6.10 -12.10
C HIS A 96 -14.94 -5.61 -10.68
N ALA A 97 -14.76 -6.53 -9.73
CA ALA A 97 -14.43 -6.20 -8.35
C ALA A 97 -13.00 -5.64 -8.23
N GLN A 98 -12.03 -6.21 -8.94
CA GLN A 98 -10.65 -5.68 -8.98
C GLN A 98 -10.61 -4.25 -9.54
N PHE A 99 -11.33 -4.00 -10.64
CA PHE A 99 -11.42 -2.67 -11.25
C PHE A 99 -11.97 -1.64 -10.27
N TYR A 100 -13.11 -1.92 -9.64
CA TYR A 100 -13.68 -1.00 -8.66
C TYR A 100 -12.78 -0.79 -7.45
N VAL A 101 -12.14 -1.84 -6.94
CA VAL A 101 -11.21 -1.69 -5.82
C VAL A 101 -9.99 -0.86 -6.22
N SER A 102 -9.46 -1.02 -7.43
CA SER A 102 -8.39 -0.15 -7.94
C SER A 102 -8.82 1.32 -7.97
N GLN A 103 -10.02 1.62 -8.49
CA GLN A 103 -10.57 2.98 -8.50
C GLN A 103 -10.79 3.54 -7.08
N MET A 104 -11.34 2.74 -6.16
CA MET A 104 -11.49 3.12 -4.75
C MET A 104 -10.14 3.43 -4.11
N LEU A 105 -9.12 2.60 -4.34
CA LEU A 105 -7.79 2.80 -3.77
C LEU A 105 -7.10 4.04 -4.34
N GLY A 106 -7.29 4.33 -5.63
CA GLY A 106 -6.79 5.57 -6.26
C GLY A 106 -7.42 6.80 -5.62
N PHE A 107 -8.75 6.82 -5.53
CA PHE A 107 -9.48 7.90 -4.86
C PHE A 107 -9.07 8.07 -3.40
N ILE A 108 -8.89 6.97 -2.67
CA ILE A 108 -8.36 7.01 -1.30
C ILE A 108 -6.94 7.58 -1.27
N ALA A 109 -6.05 7.18 -2.19
CA ALA A 109 -4.67 7.65 -2.22
C ALA A 109 -4.56 9.15 -2.50
N GLU A 110 -5.51 9.72 -3.25
CA GLU A 110 -5.56 11.16 -3.55
C GLU A 110 -6.23 11.99 -2.45
N ASN A 111 -7.05 11.38 -1.60
CA ASN A 111 -7.92 12.11 -0.65
C ASN A 111 -7.82 11.64 0.81
N TYR A 112 -6.87 10.76 1.16
CA TYR A 112 -6.76 10.21 2.52
C TYR A 112 -6.41 11.28 3.56
N ASP A 113 -5.72 12.35 3.17
CA ASP A 113 -5.30 13.49 3.98
C ASP A 113 -6.47 14.43 4.31
N GLN A 114 -7.56 14.35 3.55
CA GLN A 114 -8.79 15.09 3.81
C GLN A 114 -9.78 14.30 4.68
N ALA A 115 -10.92 14.91 4.96
CA ALA A 115 -11.99 14.37 5.78
C ALA A 115 -12.80 13.22 5.12
N LEU A 116 -12.12 12.29 4.44
CA LEU A 116 -12.67 11.19 3.65
C LEU A 116 -13.53 10.21 4.47
N THR A 117 -14.73 9.94 3.98
CA THR A 117 -15.67 8.95 4.50
C THR A 117 -15.84 7.78 3.52
N ILE A 118 -16.39 6.66 4.02
CA ILE A 118 -16.68 5.48 3.19
C ILE A 118 -17.72 5.81 2.12
N ASN A 119 -18.67 6.70 2.43
CA ASN A 119 -19.71 7.12 1.49
C ASN A 119 -19.09 7.89 0.31
N ASP A 120 -18.13 8.78 0.57
CA ASP A 120 -17.44 9.54 -0.48
C ASP A 120 -16.73 8.59 -1.47
N VAL A 121 -16.07 7.54 -0.94
CA VAL A 121 -15.41 6.53 -1.77
C VAL A 121 -16.41 5.73 -2.60
N ALA A 122 -17.55 5.35 -2.00
CA ALA A 122 -18.59 4.59 -2.68
C ALA A 122 -19.29 5.41 -3.76
N GLU A 123 -19.55 6.68 -3.48
CA GLU A 123 -20.15 7.65 -4.40
C GLU A 123 -19.24 7.92 -5.61
N HIS A 124 -17.93 8.06 -5.38
CA HIS A 124 -16.94 8.23 -6.45
C HIS A 124 -16.99 7.09 -7.49
N VAL A 125 -17.15 5.84 -7.04
CA VAL A 125 -17.27 4.68 -7.93
C VAL A 125 -18.72 4.33 -8.32
N LYS A 126 -19.69 5.17 -7.93
CA LYS A 126 -21.12 4.99 -8.18
C LYS A 126 -21.68 3.64 -7.69
N LEU A 127 -21.22 3.19 -6.52
CA LEU A 127 -21.69 1.96 -5.88
C LEU A 127 -22.38 2.25 -4.55
N ASN A 128 -23.26 1.33 -4.15
CA ASN A 128 -23.78 1.33 -2.79
C ASN A 128 -22.64 1.08 -1.78
N ALA A 129 -22.59 1.86 -0.70
CA ALA A 129 -21.54 1.75 0.33
C ALA A 129 -21.36 0.34 0.91
N ASN A 130 -22.43 -0.41 1.14
CA ASN A 130 -22.35 -1.77 1.67
C ASN A 130 -21.70 -2.72 0.65
N TYR A 131 -22.07 -2.58 -0.63
CA TYR A 131 -21.46 -3.35 -1.69
C TYR A 131 -19.99 -2.99 -1.88
N ALA A 132 -19.67 -1.69 -1.88
CA ALA A 132 -18.30 -1.18 -1.97
C ALA A 132 -17.41 -1.72 -0.84
N MET A 133 -17.89 -1.67 0.40
CA MET A 133 -17.18 -2.26 1.55
C MET A 133 -16.98 -3.77 1.39
N GLY A 134 -18.00 -4.49 0.94
CA GLY A 134 -17.95 -5.94 0.76
C GLY A 134 -16.95 -6.38 -0.30
N ILE A 135 -16.91 -5.70 -1.45
CA ILE A 135 -15.92 -5.99 -2.48
C ILE A 135 -14.51 -5.58 -2.04
N PHE A 136 -14.36 -4.41 -1.40
CA PHE A 136 -13.07 -3.94 -0.91
C PHE A 136 -12.46 -4.93 0.09
N GLN A 137 -13.23 -5.36 1.09
CA GLN A 137 -12.77 -6.30 2.10
C GLN A 137 -12.42 -7.66 1.50
N ARG A 138 -13.17 -8.12 0.49
CA ARG A 138 -12.88 -9.39 -0.19
C ARG A 138 -11.55 -9.35 -0.96
N VAL A 139 -11.25 -8.24 -1.64
CA VAL A 139 -10.02 -8.10 -2.44
C VAL A 139 -8.81 -7.80 -1.55
N MET A 140 -8.98 -6.88 -0.59
CA MET A 140 -7.89 -6.35 0.21
C MET A 140 -7.66 -7.11 1.52
N GLN A 141 -8.56 -8.02 1.89
CA GLN A 141 -8.55 -8.76 3.18
C GLN A 141 -8.55 -7.84 4.42
N LEU A 142 -8.90 -6.57 4.24
CA LEU A 142 -8.98 -5.55 5.28
C LEU A 142 -10.10 -4.57 4.94
N THR A 143 -10.71 -3.97 5.97
CA THR A 143 -11.80 -3.02 5.75
C THR A 143 -11.27 -1.70 5.17
N MET A 144 -12.08 -1.05 4.35
CA MET A 144 -11.75 0.26 3.77
C MET A 144 -11.33 1.29 4.84
N LYS A 145 -12.00 1.27 6.01
CA LYS A 145 -11.65 2.12 7.15
C LYS A 145 -10.27 1.81 7.72
N GLN A 146 -9.91 0.53 7.85
CA GLN A 146 -8.57 0.12 8.29
C GLN A 146 -7.51 0.56 7.28
N TYR A 147 -7.80 0.47 5.98
CA TYR A 147 -6.90 0.93 4.92
C TYR A 147 -6.61 2.43 5.02
N ILE A 148 -7.67 3.24 5.05
CA ILE A 148 -7.55 4.71 5.16
C ILE A 148 -6.78 5.07 6.43
N THR A 149 -7.07 4.40 7.54
CA THR A 149 -6.36 4.63 8.82
C THR A 149 -4.88 4.29 8.70
N ALA A 150 -4.52 3.17 8.08
CA ALA A 150 -3.13 2.78 7.89
C ALA A 150 -2.38 3.78 7.00
N MET A 151 -3.00 4.24 5.92
CA MET A 151 -2.45 5.29 5.03
C MET A 151 -2.17 6.59 5.80
N ARG A 152 -3.15 7.08 6.58
CA ARG A 152 -2.99 8.28 7.42
C ARG A 152 -1.87 8.13 8.44
N ILE A 153 -1.78 6.98 9.12
CA ILE A 153 -0.70 6.74 10.10
C ILE A 153 0.66 6.72 9.43
N ASN A 154 0.80 6.09 8.26
CA ASN A 154 2.05 6.08 7.51
C ASN A 154 2.47 7.49 7.08
N HIS A 155 1.51 8.31 6.63
CA HIS A 155 1.77 9.71 6.31
C HIS A 155 2.23 10.52 7.53
N VAL A 156 1.55 10.35 8.68
CA VAL A 156 1.97 10.98 9.95
C VAL A 156 3.39 10.56 10.33
N ARG A 157 3.74 9.27 10.18
CA ARG A 157 5.10 8.78 10.50
C ARG A 157 6.16 9.46 9.66
N ALA A 158 5.90 9.68 8.37
CA ALA A 158 6.78 10.45 7.50
C ALA A 158 6.91 11.90 7.99
N LEU A 159 5.79 12.60 8.20
CA LEU A 159 5.78 13.99 8.67
C LEU A 159 6.46 14.18 10.04
N LEU A 160 6.27 13.25 10.97
CA LEU A 160 6.93 13.29 12.29
C LEU A 160 8.44 13.13 12.19
N SER A 161 8.92 12.40 11.18
CA SER A 161 10.33 12.19 10.92
C SER A 161 10.92 13.39 10.18
N ASP A 162 10.21 13.94 9.19
CA ASP A 162 10.75 14.90 8.23
C ASP A 162 10.53 16.37 8.62
N THR A 163 9.65 16.65 9.58
CA THR A 163 9.26 18.02 9.93
C THR A 163 9.20 18.27 11.43
N ASP A 164 9.41 19.54 11.80
CA ASP A 164 9.26 20.05 13.17
C ASP A 164 7.86 20.62 13.46
N LYS A 165 6.89 20.42 12.55
CA LYS A 165 5.50 20.87 12.74
C LYS A 165 4.92 20.32 14.05
N SER A 166 3.95 21.01 14.63
CA SER A 166 3.32 20.50 15.85
C SER A 166 2.60 19.17 15.55
N ILE A 167 2.54 18.29 16.57
CA ILE A 167 1.86 16.99 16.42
C ILE A 167 0.37 17.19 16.10
N LEU A 168 -0.23 18.26 16.61
CA LEU A 168 -1.62 18.61 16.33
C LEU A 168 -1.80 19.00 14.86
N ASP A 169 -0.91 19.84 14.31
CA ASP A 169 -0.97 20.24 12.90
C ASP A 169 -0.77 19.05 11.98
N ILE A 170 0.16 18.15 12.31
CA ILE A 170 0.39 16.91 11.57
C ILE A 170 -0.85 16.03 11.59
N ALA A 171 -1.51 15.89 12.76
CA ALA A 171 -2.74 15.10 12.87
C ALA A 171 -3.87 15.69 12.02
N LEU A 172 -4.04 17.02 12.03
CA LEU A 172 -5.03 17.70 11.22
C LEU A 172 -4.75 17.57 9.72
N THR A 173 -3.50 17.76 9.31
CA THR A 173 -3.06 17.63 7.91
C THR A 173 -3.22 16.18 7.40
N ALA A 174 -3.11 15.19 8.29
CA ALA A 174 -3.34 13.78 7.95
C ALA A 174 -4.83 13.36 8.04
N GLY A 175 -5.77 14.30 8.13
CA GLY A 175 -7.21 14.03 8.07
C GLY A 175 -7.84 13.53 9.37
N PHE A 176 -7.17 13.66 10.53
CA PHE A 176 -7.76 13.33 11.83
C PHE A 176 -8.60 14.50 12.37
N ARG A 177 -9.90 14.27 12.53
CA ARG A 177 -10.84 15.28 13.09
C ARG A 177 -10.74 15.47 14.61
N SER A 178 -10.01 14.62 15.32
CA SER A 178 -9.90 14.66 16.78
C SER A 178 -8.51 14.21 17.23
N SER A 179 -7.86 15.04 18.05
CA SER A 179 -6.57 14.75 18.67
C SER A 179 -6.63 13.48 19.53
N SER A 180 -7.67 13.29 20.35
CA SER A 180 -7.84 12.09 21.18
C SER A 180 -7.95 10.81 20.34
N ARG A 181 -8.69 10.86 19.22
CA ARG A 181 -8.74 9.72 18.29
C ARG A 181 -7.41 9.48 17.60
N PHE A 182 -6.69 10.54 17.25
CA PHE A 182 -5.37 10.45 16.66
C PHE A 182 -4.38 9.76 17.61
N TYR A 183 -4.22 10.23 18.85
CA TYR A 183 -3.26 9.66 19.80
C TYR A 183 -3.55 8.18 20.11
N SER A 184 -4.82 7.81 20.30
CA SER A 184 -5.21 6.41 20.54
C SER A 184 -4.96 5.52 19.32
N THR A 185 -5.30 6.01 18.11
CA THR A 185 -5.07 5.27 16.86
C THR A 185 -3.58 5.12 16.57
N PHE A 186 -2.79 6.19 16.71
CA PHE A 186 -1.35 6.15 16.49
C PHE A 186 -0.66 5.19 17.47
N GLY A 187 -0.97 5.29 18.76
CA GLY A 187 -0.45 4.37 19.76
C GLY A 187 -0.78 2.90 19.46
N LYS A 188 -2.02 2.63 19.02
CA LYS A 188 -2.44 1.27 18.64
C LYS A 188 -1.70 0.72 17.42
N TYR A 189 -1.45 1.55 16.40
CA TYR A 189 -0.81 1.12 15.16
C TYR A 189 0.72 1.06 15.25
N VAL A 190 1.33 1.98 15.99
CA VAL A 190 2.80 2.15 16.04
C VAL A 190 3.40 1.55 17.31
N GLY A 191 2.59 1.32 18.35
CA GLY A 191 3.03 0.79 19.65
C GLY A 191 3.69 1.82 20.57
N MET A 192 3.75 3.09 20.17
CA MET A 192 4.31 4.20 20.96
C MET A 192 3.61 5.52 20.65
N SER A 193 3.82 6.53 21.50
CA SER A 193 3.25 7.86 21.26
C SER A 193 3.92 8.60 20.07
N PRO A 194 3.21 9.52 19.40
CA PRO A 194 3.79 10.37 18.35
C PRO A 194 5.05 11.13 18.80
N GLN A 195 5.07 11.60 20.06
CA GLN A 195 6.23 12.30 20.63
C GLN A 195 7.44 11.38 20.77
N GLN A 196 7.24 10.17 21.30
CA GLN A 196 8.31 9.16 21.42
C GLN A 196 8.84 8.77 20.03
N TYR A 197 7.93 8.56 19.07
CA TYR A 197 8.30 8.24 17.69
C TYR A 197 9.17 9.33 17.07
N ARG A 198 8.79 10.61 17.20
CA ARG A 198 9.59 11.75 16.71
C ARG A 198 11.00 11.73 17.28
N LYS A 199 11.14 11.64 18.61
CA LYS A 199 12.45 11.61 19.27
C LYS A 199 13.33 10.49 18.74
N LEU A 200 12.77 9.28 18.63
CA LEU A 200 13.49 8.12 18.10
C LEU A 200 13.92 8.32 16.63
N SER A 201 13.04 8.86 15.80
CA SER A 201 13.32 9.11 14.38
C SER A 201 14.43 10.17 14.18
N GLN A 202 14.41 11.24 14.98
CA GLN A 202 15.41 12.31 14.92
C GLN A 202 16.77 11.83 15.45
N GLN A 203 16.80 11.03 16.52
CA GLN A 203 18.03 10.43 17.04
C GLN A 203 18.69 9.50 16.01
N ARG A 204 17.90 8.66 15.32
CA ARG A 204 18.43 7.79 14.25
C ARG A 204 18.99 8.55 13.06
N ARG A 205 18.48 9.75 12.76
CA ARG A 205 19.01 10.58 11.67
C ARG A 205 20.33 11.26 12.06
N GLN A 206 20.58 11.51 13.35
CA GLN A 206 21.84 12.08 13.84
C GLN A 206 22.97 11.04 13.92
N THR A 207 22.67 9.75 14.12
CA THR A 207 23.68 8.69 14.21
C THR A 207 24.19 8.17 12.87
N PHE A 208 23.59 8.60 11.75
CA PHE A 208 24.07 8.32 10.40
C PHE A 208 24.13 9.63 9.59
N PRO A 209 25.23 10.40 9.69
CA PRO A 209 25.48 11.47 8.74
C PRO A 209 25.66 10.83 7.36
N GLY A 210 24.90 11.32 6.39
CA GLY A 210 24.87 10.82 5.01
C GLY A 210 26.20 10.94 4.28
#